data_AF-A0A343URZ0-F1
#
_entry.id   AF-A0A343URZ0-F1
#
_cell.length_a   1.000
_cell.length_b   1.000
_cell.length_c   1.000
_cell.angle_alpha   90.00
_cell.angle_beta   90.00
_cell.angle_gamma   90.00
#
_symmetry.space_group_name_H-M   'P 1'
#
loop_
_entity.id
_entity.type
_entity.pdbx_description
1 polymer ?
#
loop_
_entity_poly.entity_id
_entity_poly.type
_entity_poly.pdbx_seq_one_letter_code
_entity_poly.pdbx_strand_id
1 'polypeptide(L)'
;MKTQIDKMQNPSGWTVQLQNTNEPYSLTGVDYEECRASYIPGQIQAELPAGAILGKDFNQIQVAETKWISFTIGLVSIQNPNMKFTVYSGENKRTFVFEVQQKYTTYRFINPFETIDRIEFSATGLVQFVVTDLIAYTNDYPADIYAAMIPLIQKATSHLPKQIVGTTTVMAGDKSIRFTEICLAERYSAIEFNGEIHHIKEKKTSGKNFELTFSDLFDGQEIRADALNIQVYLTIPVLPNPVSIESVRPGIGLHGGYEFEKVPERSFVSDEIICRDTDENYYIRRSEGILRFKPVIHGLYKNYENLGYLSKVLQQFEGNDHPIWVNGRRVVISFGQVTLIKFEEDDGELQLPCEIELGVYNEWETEIKTNLNYQINSIPAQNPN
;
A
#
# COMPACT_ATOMS: atom_id res chain seq x y z
N MET A 1 -6.08 8.83 -7.14
CA MET A 1 -6.74 9.03 -5.82
C MET A 1 -7.11 7.66 -5.26
N LYS A 2 -6.83 7.40 -3.98
CA LYS A 2 -7.09 6.11 -3.33
C LYS A 2 -7.68 6.35 -1.94
N THR A 3 -8.75 5.63 -1.63
CA THR A 3 -9.45 5.64 -0.35
C THR A 3 -9.47 4.22 0.22
N GLN A 4 -9.01 4.06 1.45
CA GLN A 4 -9.16 2.79 2.18
C GLN A 4 -10.61 2.64 2.64
N ILE A 5 -11.30 1.57 2.23
CA ILE A 5 -12.62 1.25 2.75
C ILE A 5 -12.47 0.45 4.05
N ASP A 6 -11.75 -0.67 3.99
CA ASP A 6 -11.43 -1.50 5.15
C ASP A 6 -10.08 -2.19 4.95
N LYS A 7 -9.26 -2.24 6.00
CA LYS A 7 -7.93 -2.89 5.95
C LYS A 7 -8.01 -4.42 5.96
N MET A 8 -9.17 -5.01 6.24
CA MET A 8 -9.39 -6.45 6.37
C MET A 8 -8.41 -7.13 7.36
N GLN A 9 -7.89 -6.39 8.33
CA GLN A 9 -6.87 -6.86 9.29
C GLN A 9 -7.46 -7.37 10.60
N ASN A 10 -8.64 -6.87 10.96
CA ASN A 10 -9.29 -7.15 12.23
C ASN A 10 -10.72 -7.59 11.97
N PRO A 11 -11.13 -8.79 12.43
CA PRO A 11 -12.52 -9.24 12.36
C PRO A 11 -13.53 -8.32 13.05
N SER A 12 -13.08 -7.42 13.93
CA SER A 12 -13.95 -6.47 14.63
C SER A 12 -14.81 -5.63 13.67
N GLY A 13 -16.12 -5.61 13.94
CA GLY A 13 -17.12 -4.93 13.12
C GLY A 13 -17.63 -5.75 11.92
N TRP A 14 -16.96 -6.85 11.57
CA TRP A 14 -17.49 -7.81 10.60
C TRP A 14 -18.45 -8.78 11.28
N THR A 15 -19.56 -9.06 10.62
CA THR A 15 -20.60 -9.99 11.10
C THR A 15 -20.89 -11.02 10.03
N VAL A 16 -21.20 -12.25 10.45
CA VAL A 16 -21.69 -13.29 9.53
C VAL A 16 -23.12 -13.64 9.92
N GLN A 17 -24.03 -13.42 8.99
CA GLN A 17 -25.42 -13.83 9.11
C GLN A 17 -25.58 -15.19 8.44
N LEU A 18 -25.84 -16.22 9.23
CA LEU A 18 -26.13 -17.57 8.75
C LEU A 18 -27.63 -17.72 8.49
N GLN A 19 -27.99 -18.48 7.46
CA GLN A 19 -29.39 -18.81 7.22
C GLN A 19 -29.87 -19.84 8.26
N ASN A 20 -31.02 -19.57 8.88
CA ASN A 20 -31.74 -20.49 9.77
C ASN A 20 -31.00 -20.91 11.05
N THR A 21 -30.02 -20.14 11.51
CA THR A 21 -29.37 -20.36 12.80
C THR A 21 -28.91 -19.04 13.43
N ASN A 22 -28.96 -18.99 14.76
CA ASN A 22 -28.42 -17.89 15.57
C ASN A 22 -27.05 -18.25 16.17
N GLU A 23 -26.42 -19.33 15.69
CA GLU A 23 -25.12 -19.74 16.19
C GLU A 23 -24.05 -18.68 15.91
N PRO A 24 -23.18 -18.40 16.89
CA PRO A 24 -22.11 -17.43 16.72
C PRO A 24 -21.10 -17.98 15.71
N TYR A 25 -20.89 -17.22 14.63
CA TYR A 25 -19.89 -17.53 13.62
C TYR A 25 -18.59 -16.75 13.93
N SER A 26 -17.48 -17.46 14.08
CA SER A 26 -16.18 -16.83 14.37
C SER A 26 -15.43 -16.52 13.09
N LEU A 27 -15.05 -15.24 12.92
CA LEU A 27 -14.09 -14.80 11.93
C LEU A 27 -12.69 -14.79 12.53
N THR A 28 -11.70 -15.17 11.72
CA THR A 28 -10.32 -15.26 12.18
C THR A 28 -9.47 -14.26 11.43
N GLY A 29 -8.71 -13.45 12.17
CA GLY A 29 -7.61 -12.68 11.62
C GLY A 29 -6.41 -13.60 11.41
N VAL A 30 -5.86 -13.61 10.20
CA VAL A 30 -4.69 -14.42 9.83
C VAL A 30 -3.59 -13.55 9.26
N ASP A 31 -2.35 -14.02 9.29
CA ASP A 31 -1.22 -13.38 8.61
C ASP A 31 -0.65 -14.38 7.60
N TYR A 32 -1.24 -14.38 6.40
CA TYR A 32 -0.92 -15.38 5.39
C TYR A 32 0.45 -15.08 4.77
N GLU A 33 1.25 -16.12 4.53
CA GLU A 33 2.68 -15.97 4.22
C GLU A 33 2.93 -15.13 2.95
N GLU A 34 2.12 -15.32 1.90
CA GLU A 34 2.22 -14.60 0.63
C GLU A 34 1.88 -13.11 0.78
N CYS A 35 0.93 -12.78 1.67
CA CYS A 35 0.58 -11.41 2.00
C CYS A 35 1.67 -10.75 2.86
N ARG A 36 2.18 -11.49 3.86
CA ARG A 36 3.30 -11.07 4.72
C ARG A 36 4.59 -10.82 3.94
N ALA A 37 4.91 -11.70 2.99
CA ALA A 37 6.07 -11.56 2.10
C ALA A 37 5.99 -10.31 1.22
N SER A 38 4.77 -9.79 1.05
CA SER A 38 4.46 -8.63 0.23
C SER A 38 3.95 -7.43 1.06
N TYR A 39 4.18 -7.44 2.37
CA TYR A 39 3.93 -6.31 3.29
C TYR A 39 2.46 -5.88 3.41
N ILE A 40 1.51 -6.77 3.12
CA ILE A 40 0.11 -6.58 3.55
C ILE A 40 -0.02 -7.18 4.95
N PRO A 41 -0.19 -6.38 6.01
CA PRO A 41 -0.43 -6.90 7.35
C PRO A 41 -1.82 -7.50 7.38
N GLY A 42 -2.01 -8.69 7.95
CA GLY A 42 -3.30 -9.23 8.41
C GLY A 42 -4.40 -9.38 7.35
N GLN A 43 -5.13 -10.49 7.37
CA GLN A 43 -6.27 -10.73 6.48
C GLN A 43 -7.41 -11.35 7.28
N ILE A 44 -8.65 -11.15 6.83
CA ILE A 44 -9.79 -11.87 7.37
C ILE A 44 -9.92 -13.17 6.59
N GLN A 45 -9.88 -14.28 7.32
CA GLN A 45 -10.28 -15.59 6.82
C GLN A 45 -11.73 -15.86 7.20
N ALA A 46 -12.53 -16.27 6.23
CA ALA A 46 -13.92 -16.67 6.41
C ALA A 46 -14.21 -17.97 5.65
N GLU A 47 -15.08 -18.79 6.22
CA GLU A 47 -15.69 -19.97 5.61
C GLU A 47 -17.19 -19.73 5.47
N LEU A 48 -17.64 -19.20 4.33
CA LEU A 48 -19.06 -18.86 4.14
C LEU A 48 -19.83 -20.07 3.61
N PRO A 49 -20.81 -20.62 4.36
CA PRO A 49 -21.76 -21.57 3.83
C PRO A 49 -22.66 -20.94 2.77
N ALA A 50 -23.37 -21.79 2.02
CA ALA A 50 -24.33 -21.34 1.03
C ALA A 50 -25.35 -20.37 1.65
N GLY A 51 -25.48 -19.17 1.06
CA GLY A 51 -26.45 -18.17 1.49
C GLY A 51 -26.07 -17.36 2.74
N ALA A 52 -24.91 -17.62 3.36
CA ALA A 52 -24.39 -16.78 4.44
C ALA A 52 -23.92 -15.43 3.91
N ILE A 53 -24.06 -14.38 4.74
CA ILE A 53 -23.67 -13.01 4.41
C ILE A 53 -22.61 -12.55 5.40
N LEU A 54 -21.40 -12.28 4.92
CA LEU A 54 -20.35 -11.57 5.64
C LEU A 54 -20.50 -10.08 5.37
N GLY A 55 -20.86 -9.29 6.38
CA GLY A 55 -21.14 -7.87 6.22
C GLY A 55 -20.46 -6.99 7.26
N LYS A 56 -20.20 -5.74 6.89
CA LYS A 56 -19.72 -4.69 7.78
C LYS A 56 -20.35 -3.36 7.44
N ASP A 57 -20.82 -2.67 8.48
CA ASP A 57 -21.29 -1.29 8.43
C ASP A 57 -20.15 -0.32 8.74
N PHE A 58 -20.20 0.84 8.10
CA PHE A 58 -19.22 1.92 8.19
C PHE A 58 -19.92 3.24 8.51
N ASN A 59 -19.18 4.14 9.17
CA ASN A 59 -19.54 5.55 9.17
C ASN A 59 -19.23 6.09 7.77
N GLN A 60 -20.27 6.25 6.95
CA GLN A 60 -20.26 6.71 5.55
C GLN A 60 -18.88 7.17 5.01
N ILE A 61 -18.26 6.33 4.19
CA ILE A 61 -16.94 6.56 3.61
C ILE A 61 -17.10 7.30 2.28
N GLN A 62 -16.37 8.40 2.11
CA GLN A 62 -16.40 9.21 0.88
C GLN A 62 -15.49 8.60 -0.19
N VAL A 63 -16.06 8.30 -1.37
CA VAL A 63 -15.38 7.65 -2.50
C VAL A 63 -15.72 8.28 -3.87
N ALA A 64 -16.30 9.48 -3.89
CA ALA A 64 -16.81 10.18 -5.09
C ALA A 64 -15.83 10.28 -6.26
N GLU A 65 -14.55 10.49 -5.99
CA GLU A 65 -13.51 10.67 -7.01
C GLU A 65 -12.83 9.34 -7.42
N THR A 66 -13.33 8.21 -6.91
CA THR A 66 -12.79 6.88 -7.21
C THR A 66 -13.61 6.19 -8.30
N LYS A 67 -12.92 5.59 -9.27
CA LYS A 67 -13.56 4.83 -10.36
C LYS A 67 -13.85 3.37 -9.98
N TRP A 68 -13.06 2.81 -9.07
CA TRP A 68 -13.03 1.37 -8.83
C TRP A 68 -13.11 1.03 -7.36
N ILE A 69 -13.69 -0.13 -7.05
CA ILE A 69 -13.53 -0.82 -5.78
C ILE A 69 -12.76 -2.11 -6.06
N SER A 70 -11.72 -2.40 -5.27
CA SER A 70 -10.90 -3.60 -5.46
C SER A 70 -10.53 -4.25 -4.14
N PHE A 71 -10.38 -5.57 -4.21
CA PHE A 71 -9.86 -6.43 -3.15
C PHE A 71 -9.24 -7.67 -3.80
N THR A 72 -8.44 -8.41 -3.05
CA THR A 72 -7.93 -9.69 -3.51
C THR A 72 -8.46 -10.81 -2.64
N ILE A 73 -8.86 -11.90 -3.29
CA ILE A 73 -9.23 -13.13 -2.61
C ILE A 73 -8.17 -14.20 -2.90
N GLY A 74 -7.67 -14.82 -1.83
CA GLY A 74 -6.99 -16.11 -1.87
C GLY A 74 -7.96 -17.20 -1.43
N LEU A 75 -8.07 -18.29 -2.20
CA LEU A 75 -8.92 -19.43 -1.82
C LEU A 75 -8.17 -20.45 -1.00
N VAL A 76 -8.85 -20.98 0.03
CA VAL A 76 -8.37 -22.06 0.89
C VAL A 76 -9.07 -23.38 0.54
N SER A 77 -10.38 -23.35 0.26
CA SER A 77 -11.18 -24.52 -0.13
C SER A 77 -12.48 -24.11 -0.82
N ILE A 78 -13.00 -24.94 -1.75
CA ILE A 78 -14.19 -24.58 -2.54
C ILE A 78 -15.06 -25.78 -2.96
N GLN A 79 -16.39 -25.60 -2.86
CA GLN A 79 -17.38 -26.45 -3.53
C GLN A 79 -18.09 -25.74 -4.69
N ASN A 80 -18.26 -24.41 -4.62
CA ASN A 80 -18.85 -23.59 -5.67
C ASN A 80 -18.13 -22.24 -5.78
N PRO A 81 -17.61 -21.83 -6.95
CA PRO A 81 -16.85 -20.61 -7.10
C PRO A 81 -17.65 -19.33 -7.20
N ASN A 82 -18.98 -19.37 -7.17
CA ASN A 82 -19.76 -18.16 -7.35
C ASN A 82 -19.94 -17.40 -6.03
N MET A 83 -19.45 -16.17 -6.01
CA MET A 83 -19.63 -15.21 -4.92
C MET A 83 -20.36 -13.95 -5.41
N LYS A 84 -20.98 -13.25 -4.46
CA LYS A 84 -21.57 -11.95 -4.65
C LYS A 84 -20.90 -10.93 -3.75
N PHE A 85 -20.63 -9.77 -4.30
CA PHE A 85 -20.15 -8.58 -3.60
C PHE A 85 -21.22 -7.49 -3.71
N THR A 86 -21.74 -7.01 -2.59
CA THR A 86 -22.76 -5.96 -2.57
C THR A 86 -22.22 -4.74 -1.83
N VAL A 87 -22.39 -3.57 -2.46
CA VAL A 87 -22.03 -2.27 -1.90
C VAL A 87 -23.32 -1.50 -1.64
N TYR A 88 -23.39 -0.80 -0.51
CA TYR A 88 -24.53 0.01 -0.10
C TYR A 88 -24.14 1.49 0.04
N SER A 89 -25.11 2.35 -0.22
CA SER A 89 -25.06 3.79 0.03
C SER A 89 -26.47 4.27 0.42
N GLY A 90 -26.73 4.33 1.72
CA GLY A 90 -28.06 4.55 2.28
C GLY A 90 -28.99 3.39 1.94
N GLU A 91 -30.12 3.72 1.32
CA GLU A 91 -31.10 2.72 0.87
C GLU A 91 -30.71 2.06 -0.47
N ASN A 92 -29.75 2.64 -1.20
CA ASN A 92 -29.32 2.14 -2.49
C ASN A 92 -28.29 1.02 -2.34
N LYS A 93 -28.31 0.06 -3.27
CA LYS A 93 -27.32 -1.02 -3.31
C LYS A 93 -26.98 -1.46 -4.73
N ARG A 94 -25.78 -1.99 -4.91
CA ARG A 94 -25.33 -2.62 -6.15
C ARG A 94 -24.67 -3.95 -5.85
N THR A 95 -25.11 -5.01 -6.52
CA THR A 95 -24.58 -6.36 -6.35
C THR A 95 -23.84 -6.81 -7.60
N PHE A 96 -22.62 -7.31 -7.41
CA PHE A 96 -21.78 -7.89 -8.43
C PHE A 96 -21.61 -9.38 -8.14
N VAL A 97 -21.71 -10.21 -9.19
CA VAL A 97 -21.53 -11.66 -9.14
C VAL A 97 -20.23 -12.02 -9.85
N PHE A 98 -19.36 -12.79 -9.21
CA PHE A 98 -18.04 -13.12 -9.75
C PHE A 98 -17.62 -14.53 -9.35
N GLU A 99 -16.69 -15.09 -10.13
CA GLU A 99 -16.15 -16.43 -9.92
C GLU A 99 -14.80 -16.37 -9.19
N VAL A 100 -14.74 -16.90 -7.97
CA VAL A 100 -13.49 -17.01 -7.21
C VAL A 100 -12.56 -18.07 -7.80
N GLN A 101 -11.29 -17.73 -7.98
CA GLN A 101 -10.28 -18.59 -8.58
C GLN A 101 -9.45 -19.32 -7.52
N GLN A 102 -8.96 -20.53 -7.80
CA GLN A 102 -8.04 -21.29 -6.92
C GLN A 102 -6.61 -20.74 -6.94
N LYS A 103 -6.47 -19.42 -6.90
CA LYS A 103 -5.22 -18.66 -6.79
C LYS A 103 -5.55 -17.27 -6.26
N TYR A 104 -4.56 -16.59 -5.67
CA TYR A 104 -4.69 -15.18 -5.30
C TYR A 104 -5.09 -14.35 -6.52
N THR A 105 -6.30 -13.81 -6.49
CA THR A 105 -6.88 -13.10 -7.62
C THR A 105 -7.46 -11.77 -7.17
N THR A 106 -7.05 -10.71 -7.84
CA THR A 106 -7.60 -9.37 -7.63
C THR A 106 -8.93 -9.24 -8.36
N TYR A 107 -9.96 -8.87 -7.61
CA TYR A 107 -11.29 -8.55 -8.11
C TYR A 107 -11.48 -7.04 -8.08
N ARG A 108 -11.91 -6.48 -9.20
CA ARG A 108 -12.18 -5.06 -9.34
C ARG A 108 -13.58 -4.84 -9.89
N PHE A 109 -14.31 -3.93 -9.27
CA PHE A 109 -15.67 -3.56 -9.61
C PHE A 109 -15.75 -2.06 -9.88
N ILE A 110 -16.64 -1.63 -10.76
CA ILE A 110 -16.93 -0.21 -10.92
C ILE A 110 -17.47 0.30 -9.58
N ASN A 111 -16.92 1.41 -9.10
CA ASN A 111 -17.49 2.10 -7.96
C ASN A 111 -18.86 2.68 -8.35
N PRO A 112 -19.98 2.19 -7.76
CA PRO A 112 -21.31 2.60 -8.18
C PRO A 112 -21.81 3.86 -7.45
N PHE A 113 -21.12 4.31 -6.40
CA PHE A 113 -21.61 5.35 -5.51
C PHE A 113 -20.52 6.35 -5.13
N GLU A 114 -20.94 7.53 -4.70
CA GLU A 114 -20.02 8.54 -4.14
C GLU A 114 -19.71 8.29 -2.66
N THR A 115 -20.53 7.49 -1.98
CA THR A 115 -20.34 7.11 -0.59
C THR A 115 -20.60 5.62 -0.37
N ILE A 116 -19.97 5.04 0.64
CA ILE A 116 -20.18 3.64 1.05
C ILE A 116 -20.46 3.60 2.55
N ASP A 117 -21.57 2.99 2.95
CA ASP A 117 -21.92 2.79 4.36
C ASP A 117 -22.01 1.31 4.77
N ARG A 118 -22.17 0.38 3.83
CA ARG A 118 -22.10 -1.05 4.10
C ARG A 118 -21.54 -1.84 2.93
N ILE A 119 -20.85 -2.93 3.26
CA ILE A 119 -20.40 -3.92 2.28
C ILE A 119 -20.78 -5.32 2.73
N GLU A 120 -21.13 -6.17 1.77
CA GLU A 120 -21.47 -7.58 1.98
C GLU A 120 -20.80 -8.51 0.97
N PHE A 121 -20.32 -9.65 1.45
CA PHE A 121 -19.93 -10.80 0.67
C PHE A 121 -20.91 -11.94 0.94
N SER A 122 -21.35 -12.65 -0.10
CA SER A 122 -22.12 -13.89 0.06
C SER A 122 -21.70 -14.93 -0.97
N ALA A 123 -21.91 -16.20 -0.67
CA ALA A 123 -21.57 -17.31 -1.55
C ALA A 123 -22.80 -18.16 -1.85
N THR A 124 -22.88 -18.72 -3.06
CA THR A 124 -23.97 -19.64 -3.45
C THR A 124 -23.68 -21.10 -3.05
N GLY A 125 -22.46 -21.39 -2.60
CA GLY A 125 -22.05 -22.66 -2.01
C GLY A 125 -21.01 -22.42 -0.93
N LEU A 126 -20.49 -23.49 -0.32
CA LEU A 126 -19.43 -23.36 0.67
C LEU A 126 -18.14 -22.84 0.03
N VAL A 127 -17.63 -21.71 0.55
CA VAL A 127 -16.36 -21.11 0.13
C VAL A 127 -15.55 -20.72 1.35
N GLN A 128 -14.30 -21.19 1.41
CA GLN A 128 -13.33 -20.75 2.39
C GLN A 128 -12.27 -19.88 1.71
N PHE A 129 -12.15 -18.64 2.18
CA PHE A 129 -11.31 -17.65 1.54
C PHE A 129 -10.63 -16.73 2.55
N VAL A 130 -9.55 -16.12 2.08
CA VAL A 130 -8.82 -15.02 2.70
C VAL A 130 -9.02 -13.80 1.82
N VAL A 131 -9.40 -12.67 2.41
CA VAL A 131 -9.61 -11.41 1.69
C VAL A 131 -8.67 -10.33 2.22
N THR A 132 -7.99 -9.66 1.29
CA THR A 132 -7.06 -8.55 1.58
C THR A 132 -7.79 -7.21 1.63
N ASP A 133 -7.07 -6.13 1.93
CA ASP A 133 -7.50 -4.74 1.85
C ASP A 133 -8.58 -4.46 0.80
N LEU A 134 -9.65 -3.83 1.27
CA LEU A 134 -10.75 -3.34 0.45
C LEU A 134 -10.55 -1.85 0.22
N ILE A 135 -10.34 -1.47 -1.04
CA ILE A 135 -9.98 -0.10 -1.43
C ILE A 135 -10.89 0.42 -2.52
N ALA A 136 -11.13 1.73 -2.51
CA ALA A 136 -11.68 2.46 -3.62
C ALA A 136 -10.58 3.32 -4.26
N TYR A 137 -10.45 3.35 -5.58
CA TYR A 137 -9.35 4.06 -6.22
C TYR A 137 -9.61 4.47 -7.68
N THR A 138 -8.81 5.43 -8.13
CA THR A 138 -8.57 5.79 -9.52
C THR A 138 -7.07 5.67 -9.75
N ASN A 139 -6.67 4.90 -10.77
CA ASN A 139 -5.27 4.64 -11.09
C ASN A 139 -4.47 5.94 -11.22
N ASP A 140 -3.45 6.07 -10.39
CA ASP A 140 -2.34 7.00 -10.55
C ASP A 140 -1.05 6.18 -10.36
N TYR A 141 -0.73 5.40 -11.40
CA TYR A 141 0.24 4.32 -11.31
C TYR A 141 1.57 4.71 -10.64
N PRO A 142 2.23 5.84 -10.96
CA PRO A 142 3.46 6.23 -10.29
C PRO A 142 3.27 6.47 -8.78
N ALA A 143 2.24 7.21 -8.39
CA ALA A 143 1.94 7.48 -6.97
C ALA A 143 1.54 6.19 -6.23
N ASP A 144 0.76 5.33 -6.87
CA ASP A 144 0.32 4.05 -6.31
C ASP A 144 1.50 3.07 -6.13
N ILE A 145 2.46 3.06 -7.06
CA ILE A 145 3.72 2.30 -6.95
C ILE A 145 4.53 2.82 -5.77
N TYR A 146 4.71 4.13 -5.63
CA TYR A 146 5.46 4.69 -4.50
C TYR A 146 4.80 4.36 -3.16
N ALA A 147 3.48 4.49 -3.08
CA ALA A 147 2.73 4.12 -1.88
C ALA A 147 2.93 2.64 -1.51
N ALA A 148 3.12 1.76 -2.49
CA ALA A 148 3.43 0.35 -2.27
C ALA A 148 4.90 0.08 -1.91
N MET A 149 5.84 0.89 -2.43
CA MET A 149 7.28 0.78 -2.12
C MET A 149 7.64 1.30 -0.73
N ILE A 150 6.95 2.33 -0.24
CA ILE A 150 7.26 2.98 1.04
C ILE A 150 7.29 1.97 2.22
N PRO A 151 6.27 1.11 2.45
CA PRO A 151 6.30 0.15 3.54
C PRO A 151 7.44 -0.88 3.44
N LEU A 152 7.76 -1.33 2.22
CA LEU A 152 8.88 -2.24 1.95
C LEU A 152 10.20 -1.64 2.43
N ILE A 153 10.47 -0.39 2.06
CA ILE A 153 11.71 0.32 2.41
C ILE A 153 11.72 0.70 3.89
N GLN A 154 10.61 1.18 4.42
CA GLN A 154 10.48 1.54 5.84
C GLN A 154 10.76 0.33 6.74
N LYS A 155 10.32 -0.87 6.38
CA LYS A 155 10.65 -2.07 7.15
C LYS A 155 12.16 -2.32 7.22
N ALA A 156 12.86 -2.19 6.09
CA ALA A 156 14.32 -2.34 6.05
C ALA A 156 15.03 -1.28 6.92
N THR A 157 14.50 -0.06 7.00
CA THR A 157 15.02 0.97 7.94
C THR A 157 14.71 0.64 9.40
N SER A 158 13.53 0.08 9.70
CA SER A 158 13.07 -0.18 11.08
C SER A 158 13.86 -1.26 11.82
N HIS A 159 14.51 -2.16 11.09
CA HIS A 159 15.34 -3.23 11.66
C HIS A 159 16.74 -2.76 12.07
N LEU A 160 17.14 -1.55 11.65
CA LEU A 160 18.43 -1.00 11.99
C LEU A 160 18.35 -0.22 13.31
N PRO A 161 19.43 -0.23 14.13
CA PRO A 161 19.46 0.52 15.38
C PRO A 161 19.17 2.01 15.13
N LYS A 162 18.20 2.57 15.87
CA LYS A 162 17.96 4.02 15.85
C LYS A 162 19.15 4.75 16.45
N GLN A 163 19.64 5.78 15.78
CA GLN A 163 20.73 6.60 16.28
C GLN A 163 20.18 7.63 17.26
N ILE A 164 20.58 7.54 18.53
CA ILE A 164 20.19 8.53 19.55
C ILE A 164 20.93 9.85 19.26
N VAL A 165 20.19 10.95 19.19
CA VAL A 165 20.75 12.30 19.03
C VAL A 165 20.85 13.05 20.35
N GLY A 166 20.11 12.61 21.37
CA GLY A 166 20.16 13.14 22.73
C GLY A 166 18.90 12.83 23.54
N THR A 167 18.80 13.42 24.72
CA THR A 167 17.62 13.37 25.59
C THR A 167 17.14 14.78 25.85
N THR A 168 15.82 15.01 25.87
CA THR A 168 15.25 16.33 26.10
C THR A 168 13.95 16.27 26.89
N THR A 169 13.46 17.43 27.30
CA THR A 169 12.13 17.62 27.88
C THR A 169 11.42 18.66 27.04
N VAL A 170 10.18 18.37 26.64
CA VAL A 170 9.39 19.16 25.69
C VAL A 170 7.99 19.37 26.22
N MET A 171 7.41 20.52 25.87
CA MET A 171 6.02 20.85 26.13
C MET A 171 5.26 21.04 24.81
N ALA A 172 3.97 20.70 24.81
CA ALA A 172 3.09 20.95 23.68
C ALA A 172 3.05 22.45 23.35
N GLY A 173 3.18 22.78 22.07
CA GLY A 173 3.29 24.15 21.57
C GLY A 173 4.72 24.70 21.50
N ASP A 174 5.72 23.99 22.04
CA ASP A 174 7.12 24.36 21.85
C ASP A 174 7.50 24.31 20.36
N LYS A 175 8.27 25.29 19.90
CA LYS A 175 8.76 25.41 18.51
C LYS A 175 10.20 24.95 18.32
N SER A 176 10.80 24.47 19.39
CA SER A 176 12.19 24.10 19.44
C SER A 176 12.44 23.08 20.53
N ILE A 177 13.47 22.25 20.34
CA ILE A 177 13.98 21.38 21.39
C ILE A 177 15.40 21.78 21.75
N ARG A 178 15.75 21.58 23.04
CA ARG A 178 17.07 21.92 23.56
C ARG A 178 17.79 20.70 24.12
N PHE A 179 19.07 20.60 23.81
CA PHE A 179 19.97 19.57 24.31
C PHE A 179 21.07 20.19 25.17
N THR A 180 21.40 19.56 26.30
CA THR A 180 22.37 20.06 27.28
C THR A 180 23.77 19.45 27.15
N GLU A 181 23.96 18.45 26.28
CA GLU A 181 25.21 17.67 26.19
C GLU A 181 25.78 17.65 24.77
N ILE A 182 25.24 16.80 23.91
CA ILE A 182 25.69 16.59 22.52
C ILE A 182 24.44 16.47 21.65
N CYS A 183 24.46 17.09 20.47
CA CYS A 183 23.42 16.93 19.45
C CYS A 183 24.08 16.59 18.11
N LEU A 184 23.96 15.32 17.71
CA LEU A 184 24.51 14.81 16.44
C LEU A 184 23.57 15.02 15.24
N ALA A 185 22.39 15.61 15.47
CA ALA A 185 21.48 15.97 14.38
C ALA A 185 21.97 17.23 13.67
N GLU A 186 21.82 17.26 12.35
CA GLU A 186 22.23 18.39 11.51
C GLU A 186 21.02 19.10 10.91
N ARG A 187 21.25 20.31 10.38
CA ARG A 187 20.23 21.02 9.60
C ARG A 187 19.72 20.12 8.46
N TYR A 188 18.42 20.15 8.22
CA TYR A 188 17.72 19.34 7.21
C TYR A 188 17.67 17.83 7.48
N SER A 189 18.05 17.39 8.68
CA SER A 189 17.76 16.03 9.12
C SER A 189 16.37 15.95 9.76
N ALA A 190 15.81 14.76 9.81
CA ALA A 190 14.58 14.47 10.54
C ALA A 190 14.90 13.78 11.87
N ILE A 191 14.13 14.10 12.90
CA ILE A 191 14.22 13.47 14.21
C ILE A 191 12.87 12.91 14.64
N GLU A 192 12.90 11.87 15.45
CA GLU A 192 11.72 11.23 16.03
C GLU A 192 11.83 11.22 17.56
N PHE A 193 10.77 11.63 18.25
CA PHE A 193 10.61 11.48 19.69
C PHE A 193 9.12 11.47 20.05
N ASN A 194 8.74 10.70 21.08
CA ASN A 194 7.34 10.60 21.52
C ASN A 194 6.33 10.20 20.42
N GLY A 195 6.78 9.50 19.37
CA GLY A 195 5.95 9.16 18.21
C GLY A 195 5.73 10.29 17.20
N GLU A 196 6.35 11.45 17.42
CA GLU A 196 6.34 12.60 16.51
C GLU A 196 7.62 12.65 15.69
N ILE A 197 7.52 13.04 14.42
CA ILE A 197 8.63 13.25 13.48
C ILE A 197 8.69 14.73 13.11
N HIS A 198 9.85 15.36 13.29
CA HIS A 198 10.07 16.75 12.92
C HIS A 198 11.29 16.90 12.01
N HIS A 199 11.19 17.82 11.04
CA HIS A 199 12.29 18.20 10.15
C HIS A 199 12.99 19.46 10.66
N ILE A 200 14.31 19.37 10.86
CA ILE A 200 15.12 20.42 11.45
C ILE A 200 15.40 21.52 10.42
N LYS A 201 14.86 22.72 10.70
CA LYS A 201 15.06 23.92 9.88
C LYS A 201 16.40 24.60 10.18
N GLU A 202 16.71 24.75 11.46
CA GLU A 202 17.94 25.38 11.94
C GLU A 202 18.45 24.69 13.21
N LYS A 203 19.78 24.66 13.35
CA LYS A 203 20.51 24.26 14.56
C LYS A 203 21.28 25.46 15.07
N LYS A 204 20.97 25.92 16.29
CA LYS A 204 21.67 27.00 16.98
C LYS A 204 22.52 26.41 18.10
N THR A 205 23.78 26.83 18.16
CA THR A 205 24.72 26.41 19.21
C THR A 205 24.94 27.58 20.16
N SER A 206 24.69 27.37 21.46
CA SER A 206 24.91 28.36 22.51
C SER A 206 25.72 27.75 23.65
N GLY A 207 27.04 27.94 23.61
CA GLY A 207 27.96 27.32 24.55
C GLY A 207 28.00 25.80 24.34
N LYS A 208 27.63 25.03 25.38
CA LYS A 208 27.50 23.56 25.31
C LYS A 208 26.09 23.09 24.91
N ASN A 209 25.15 24.02 24.78
CA ASN A 209 23.76 23.70 24.49
C ASN A 209 23.46 23.83 22.99
N PHE A 210 22.52 23.02 22.53
CA PHE A 210 22.02 23.03 21.15
C PHE A 210 20.52 23.27 21.17
N GLU A 211 20.03 24.12 20.27
CA GLU A 211 18.61 24.37 20.04
C GLU A 211 18.29 24.02 18.58
N LEU A 212 17.31 23.14 18.38
CA LEU A 212 16.81 22.78 17.06
C LEU A 212 15.43 23.39 16.87
N THR A 213 15.20 24.03 15.73
CA THR A 213 13.87 24.54 15.33
C THR A 213 13.34 23.76 14.13
N PHE A 214 12.02 23.75 13.97
CA PHE A 214 11.35 22.87 13.00
C PHE A 214 10.81 23.62 11.79
N SER A 215 10.75 22.92 10.66
CA SER A 215 10.02 23.34 9.46
C SER A 215 8.56 22.87 9.51
N ASP A 216 7.79 23.16 8.47
CA ASP A 216 6.40 22.73 8.31
C ASP A 216 6.24 21.30 7.77
N LEU A 217 7.33 20.56 7.55
CA LEU A 217 7.27 19.15 7.15
C LEU A 217 6.97 18.21 8.33
N PHE A 218 6.41 17.04 8.00
CA PHE A 218 6.01 15.98 8.93
C PHE A 218 5.00 16.47 9.97
N ASP A 219 5.33 16.42 11.28
CA ASP A 219 4.41 16.85 12.32
C ASP A 219 4.34 18.37 12.51
N GLY A 220 5.20 19.11 11.79
CA GLY A 220 5.15 20.56 11.65
C GLY A 220 6.08 21.30 12.59
N GLN A 221 5.79 22.59 12.78
CA GLN A 221 6.67 23.53 13.49
C GLN A 221 6.51 23.50 15.03
N GLU A 222 5.45 22.88 15.54
CA GLU A 222 5.08 22.86 16.95
C GLU A 222 4.97 21.42 17.44
N ILE A 223 5.47 21.17 18.66
CA ILE A 223 5.37 19.87 19.34
C ILE A 223 3.93 19.64 19.79
N ARG A 224 3.40 18.43 19.60
CA ARG A 224 1.98 18.13 19.84
C ARG A 224 1.72 17.61 21.25
N ALA A 225 2.69 16.94 21.87
CA ALA A 225 2.52 16.34 23.19
C ALA A 225 3.70 16.61 24.15
N ASP A 226 3.37 16.78 25.42
CA ASP A 226 4.35 16.90 26.50
C ASP A 226 5.14 15.59 26.68
N ALA A 227 6.45 15.70 26.91
CA ALA A 227 7.28 14.55 27.28
C ALA A 227 8.48 14.97 28.14
N LEU A 228 8.75 14.21 29.20
CA LEU A 228 9.87 14.44 30.12
C LEU A 228 10.99 13.43 29.87
N ASN A 229 12.23 13.91 29.78
CA ASN A 229 13.44 13.08 29.60
C ASN A 229 13.31 12.04 28.46
N ILE A 230 12.71 12.44 27.35
CA ILE A 230 12.48 11.58 26.18
C ILE A 230 13.76 11.47 25.35
N GLN A 231 14.07 10.25 24.89
CA GLN A 231 15.14 10.03 23.91
C GLN A 231 14.68 10.53 22.55
N VAL A 232 15.56 11.28 21.89
CA VAL A 232 15.38 11.76 20.54
C VAL A 232 16.26 10.92 19.63
N TYR A 233 15.71 10.48 18.51
CA TYR A 233 16.39 9.66 17.52
C TYR A 233 16.51 10.40 16.20
N LEU A 234 17.62 10.19 15.47
CA LEU A 234 17.70 10.51 14.06
C LEU A 234 16.81 9.53 13.30
N THR A 235 15.96 10.03 12.41
CA THR A 235 15.10 9.19 11.56
C THR A 235 15.43 9.41 10.09
N ILE A 236 15.31 8.35 9.30
CA ILE A 236 15.53 8.38 7.85
C ILE A 236 14.17 8.21 7.18
N PRO A 237 13.49 9.31 6.81
CA PRO A 237 12.18 9.22 6.20
C PRO A 237 12.29 8.69 4.77
N VAL A 238 11.24 7.98 4.34
CA VAL A 238 11.04 7.58 2.94
C VAL A 238 9.98 8.52 2.34
N LEU A 239 10.34 9.28 1.33
CA LEU A 239 9.51 10.34 0.74
C LEU A 239 9.29 10.10 -0.75
N PRO A 240 8.06 10.25 -1.26
CA PRO A 240 7.80 10.28 -2.70
C PRO A 240 8.15 11.65 -3.30
N ASN A 241 8.86 11.66 -4.43
CA ASN A 241 9.32 12.84 -5.16
C ASN A 241 9.83 14.00 -4.28
N PRO A 242 10.78 13.82 -3.35
CA PRO A 242 11.28 14.95 -2.57
C PRO A 242 11.89 16.02 -3.49
N VAL A 243 11.27 17.20 -3.54
CA VAL A 243 11.76 18.34 -4.35
C VAL A 243 13.18 18.69 -3.89
N SER A 244 14.10 18.88 -4.85
CA SER A 244 15.54 19.07 -4.64
C SER A 244 15.96 20.29 -3.81
N ILE A 245 15.02 21.17 -3.48
CA ILE A 245 15.28 22.45 -2.81
C ILE A 245 15.36 22.29 -1.28
N GLU A 246 14.82 21.20 -0.71
CA GLU A 246 14.77 20.92 0.74
C GLU A 246 14.82 19.42 1.07
N SER A 247 15.63 18.65 0.34
CA SER A 247 15.66 17.20 0.56
C SER A 247 16.17 16.87 1.97
N VAL A 248 15.38 16.09 2.72
CA VAL A 248 15.75 15.62 4.05
C VAL A 248 17.01 14.75 3.94
N ARG A 249 18.06 15.06 4.71
CA ARG A 249 19.33 14.33 4.72
C ARG A 249 19.76 14.00 6.16
N PRO A 250 19.97 12.71 6.51
CA PRO A 250 19.75 11.54 5.67
C PRO A 250 18.27 11.32 5.35
N GLY A 251 17.99 10.77 4.17
CA GLY A 251 16.62 10.49 3.71
C GLY A 251 16.61 9.57 2.50
N ILE A 252 15.49 8.91 2.27
CA ILE A 252 15.27 8.06 1.09
C ILE A 252 14.18 8.70 0.23
N GLY A 253 14.52 9.11 -0.99
CA GLY A 253 13.58 9.62 -1.99
C GLY A 253 13.16 8.54 -2.99
N LEU A 254 11.91 8.58 -3.44
CA LEU A 254 11.42 7.80 -4.57
C LEU A 254 11.16 8.74 -5.74
N HIS A 255 11.80 8.52 -6.88
CA HIS A 255 11.67 9.39 -8.06
C HIS A 255 11.52 8.60 -9.35
N GLY A 256 11.04 9.24 -10.41
CA GLY A 256 10.94 8.65 -11.75
C GLY A 256 9.77 7.69 -11.94
N GLY A 257 9.73 6.93 -13.04
CA GLY A 257 8.59 6.04 -13.31
C GLY A 257 7.26 6.75 -13.58
N TYR A 258 7.26 8.06 -13.88
CA TYR A 258 6.10 8.74 -14.50
C TYR A 258 6.04 8.47 -16.01
N GLU A 259 7.20 8.29 -16.62
CA GLU A 259 7.33 7.77 -17.98
C GLU A 259 7.34 6.25 -17.92
N PHE A 260 6.56 5.61 -18.79
CA PHE A 260 6.44 4.16 -18.87
C PHE A 260 6.75 3.67 -20.28
N GLU A 261 7.28 2.45 -20.37
CA GLU A 261 7.50 1.75 -21.63
C GLU A 261 6.40 0.71 -21.83
N LYS A 262 5.84 0.62 -23.04
CA LYS A 262 4.98 -0.51 -23.39
C LYS A 262 5.86 -1.73 -23.63
N VAL A 263 5.64 -2.79 -22.87
CA VAL A 263 6.33 -4.06 -23.11
C VAL A 263 5.68 -4.71 -24.34
N PRO A 264 6.45 -5.04 -25.41
CA PRO A 264 5.90 -5.72 -26.58
C PRO A 264 5.19 -7.00 -26.16
N GLU A 265 4.02 -7.30 -26.72
CA GLU A 265 3.18 -8.47 -26.40
C GLU A 265 4.00 -9.76 -26.49
N ARG A 266 4.61 -10.16 -25.38
CA ARG A 266 5.23 -11.47 -25.21
C ARG A 266 4.22 -12.31 -24.44
N SER A 267 3.30 -12.92 -25.18
CA SER A 267 2.52 -14.06 -24.71
C SER A 267 1.66 -13.82 -23.45
N PHE A 268 0.62 -12.97 -23.49
CA PHE A 268 -0.30 -12.88 -22.34
C PHE A 268 -1.81 -12.74 -22.68
N VAL A 269 -2.56 -13.57 -21.91
CA VAL A 269 -3.94 -13.57 -21.42
C VAL A 269 -5.00 -12.75 -22.17
N SER A 270 -5.96 -13.49 -22.74
CA SER A 270 -7.19 -13.03 -23.38
C SER A 270 -8.07 -12.17 -22.47
N ASP A 271 -9.00 -11.43 -23.07
CA ASP A 271 -10.10 -10.76 -22.35
C ASP A 271 -10.75 -11.69 -21.31
N GLU A 272 -11.00 -11.18 -20.10
CA GLU A 272 -11.59 -11.96 -19.00
C GLU A 272 -12.94 -11.39 -18.60
N ILE A 273 -13.98 -12.21 -18.48
CA ILE A 273 -15.22 -11.81 -17.80
C ILE A 273 -14.94 -11.85 -16.29
N ILE A 274 -14.93 -10.70 -15.63
CA ILE A 274 -14.62 -10.61 -14.21
C ILE A 274 -15.88 -10.73 -13.36
N CYS A 275 -16.97 -10.07 -13.77
CA CYS A 275 -18.23 -10.15 -13.05
C CYS A 275 -19.45 -9.94 -13.95
N ARG A 276 -20.62 -10.18 -13.37
CA ARG A 276 -21.93 -9.84 -13.93
C ARG A 276 -22.71 -9.10 -12.86
N ASP A 277 -23.49 -8.11 -13.21
CA ASP A 277 -24.47 -7.58 -12.25
C ASP A 277 -25.75 -8.44 -12.27
N THR A 278 -26.68 -8.12 -11.38
CA THR A 278 -27.99 -8.77 -11.32
C THR A 278 -28.92 -8.40 -12.48
N ASP A 279 -28.53 -7.43 -13.30
CA ASP A 279 -29.27 -6.95 -14.47
C ASP A 279 -28.72 -7.58 -15.78
N GLU A 280 -27.93 -8.65 -15.66
CA GLU A 280 -27.27 -9.39 -16.75
C GLU A 280 -26.24 -8.59 -17.56
N ASN A 281 -25.75 -7.47 -17.04
CA ASN A 281 -24.62 -6.76 -17.66
C ASN A 281 -23.32 -7.53 -17.40
N TYR A 282 -22.54 -7.73 -18.47
CA TYR A 282 -21.26 -8.41 -18.40
C TYR A 282 -20.12 -7.41 -18.26
N TYR A 283 -19.24 -7.69 -17.30
CA TYR A 283 -18.11 -6.85 -17.00
C TYR A 283 -16.83 -7.53 -17.53
N ILE A 284 -16.38 -7.11 -18.72
CA ILE A 284 -15.21 -7.68 -19.42
C ILE A 284 -13.97 -6.81 -19.20
N ARG A 285 -12.88 -7.47 -18.78
CA ARG A 285 -11.54 -6.91 -18.72
C ARG A 285 -10.81 -7.08 -20.04
N ARG A 286 -10.54 -5.98 -20.76
CA ARG A 286 -9.67 -6.00 -21.94
C ARG A 286 -8.24 -5.64 -21.57
N SER A 287 -7.29 -6.46 -21.97
CA SER A 287 -5.86 -6.17 -21.78
C SER A 287 -5.47 -4.98 -22.66
N GLU A 288 -4.80 -3.97 -22.07
CA GLU A 288 -4.10 -2.91 -22.82
C GLU A 288 -2.61 -3.22 -23.00
N GLY A 289 -2.18 -4.37 -22.52
CA GLY A 289 -0.79 -4.76 -22.45
C GLY A 289 -0.16 -4.44 -21.09
N ILE A 290 1.17 -4.53 -21.06
CA ILE A 290 1.96 -4.38 -19.86
C ILE A 290 2.73 -3.07 -19.97
N LEU A 291 2.62 -2.23 -18.95
CA LEU A 291 3.42 -1.02 -18.79
C LEU A 291 4.58 -1.31 -17.85
N ARG A 292 5.79 -0.98 -18.27
CA ARG A 292 7.00 -1.03 -17.45
C ARG A 292 7.31 0.37 -16.94
N PHE A 293 7.35 0.51 -15.63
CA PHE A 293 7.75 1.73 -14.94
C PHE A 293 9.15 1.56 -14.37
N LYS A 294 9.95 2.63 -14.41
CA LYS A 294 11.36 2.63 -13.98
C LYS A 294 11.63 3.70 -12.92
N PRO A 295 11.14 3.52 -11.68
CA PRO A 295 11.49 4.42 -10.60
C PRO A 295 12.93 4.20 -10.12
N VAL A 296 13.46 5.17 -9.39
CA VAL A 296 14.79 5.12 -8.76
C VAL A 296 14.61 5.46 -7.29
N ILE A 297 15.23 4.66 -6.42
CA ILE A 297 15.35 4.96 -5.00
C ILE A 297 16.65 5.75 -4.77
N HIS A 298 16.53 6.93 -4.17
CA HIS A 298 17.64 7.83 -3.86
C HIS A 298 17.91 7.84 -2.36
N GLY A 299 19.01 7.24 -1.91
CA GLY A 299 19.50 7.38 -0.53
C GLY A 299 20.41 8.60 -0.40
N LEU A 300 19.89 9.72 0.08
CA LEU A 300 20.64 10.96 0.25
C LEU A 300 21.41 10.95 1.56
N TYR A 301 22.74 11.13 1.53
CA TYR A 301 23.58 11.18 2.73
C TYR A 301 24.29 12.52 2.87
N LYS A 302 24.71 12.83 4.10
CA LYS A 302 25.47 14.06 4.45
C LYS A 302 26.87 13.77 5.00
N ASN A 303 27.15 12.52 5.37
CA ASN A 303 28.44 12.07 5.90
C ASN A 303 28.63 10.55 5.67
N TYR A 304 29.82 10.04 5.95
CA TYR A 304 30.16 8.62 5.78
C TYR A 304 29.36 7.65 6.66
N GLU A 305 28.92 8.07 7.85
CA GLU A 305 28.11 7.24 8.73
C GLU A 305 26.71 7.01 8.11
N ASN A 306 26.09 8.08 7.64
CA ASN A 306 24.81 8.05 6.92
C ASN A 306 24.93 7.23 5.62
N LEU A 307 26.03 7.38 4.88
CA LEU A 307 26.32 6.56 3.71
C LEU A 307 26.39 5.07 4.06
N GLY A 308 27.09 4.71 5.14
CA GLY A 308 27.20 3.34 5.61
C GLY A 308 25.84 2.75 6.02
N TYR A 309 24.98 3.57 6.65
CA TYR A 309 23.62 3.17 7.02
C TYR A 309 22.73 2.96 5.79
N LEU A 310 22.68 3.94 4.88
CA LEU A 310 21.85 3.85 3.67
C LEU A 310 22.33 2.74 2.74
N SER A 311 23.64 2.51 2.64
CA SER A 311 24.20 1.36 1.91
C SER A 311 23.63 0.05 2.43
N LYS A 312 23.58 -0.15 3.76
CA LYS A 312 22.99 -1.36 4.36
C LYS A 312 21.50 -1.50 4.10
N VAL A 313 20.77 -0.40 4.00
CA VAL A 313 19.34 -0.44 3.64
C VAL A 313 19.18 -0.86 2.19
N LEU A 314 19.85 -0.19 1.25
CA LEU A 314 19.66 -0.44 -0.18
C LEU A 314 20.22 -1.79 -0.65
N GLN A 315 21.33 -2.26 -0.07
CA GLN A 315 21.92 -3.56 -0.35
C GLN A 315 21.00 -4.75 0.03
N GLN A 316 19.99 -4.55 0.87
CA GLN A 316 19.00 -5.61 1.15
C GLN A 316 18.13 -5.94 -0.07
N PHE A 317 17.98 -4.98 -0.98
CA PHE A 317 17.14 -5.12 -2.17
C PHE A 317 17.95 -5.45 -3.43
N GLU A 318 19.23 -5.07 -3.46
CA GLU A 318 20.10 -5.22 -4.62
C GLU A 318 20.10 -6.65 -5.19
N GLY A 319 19.73 -6.77 -6.47
CA GLY A 319 19.71 -8.03 -7.20
C GLY A 319 18.62 -9.03 -6.78
N ASN A 320 17.71 -8.67 -5.89
CA ASN A 320 16.60 -9.51 -5.45
C ASN A 320 15.26 -8.98 -5.97
N ASP A 321 14.35 -9.88 -6.30
CA ASP A 321 12.97 -9.53 -6.62
C ASP A 321 12.13 -9.45 -5.35
N HIS A 322 11.33 -8.40 -5.21
CA HIS A 322 10.42 -8.26 -4.08
C HIS A 322 8.97 -8.13 -4.55
N PRO A 323 8.01 -8.84 -3.93
CA PRO A 323 6.61 -8.61 -4.22
C PRO A 323 6.10 -7.38 -3.46
N ILE A 324 5.31 -6.55 -4.15
CA ILE A 324 4.57 -5.43 -3.57
C ILE A 324 3.11 -5.47 -4.05
N TRP A 325 2.23 -4.73 -3.38
CA TRP A 325 0.82 -4.64 -3.77
C TRP A 325 0.45 -3.23 -4.23
N VAL A 326 0.19 -3.09 -5.52
CA VAL A 326 -0.26 -1.84 -6.14
C VAL A 326 -1.75 -1.93 -6.39
N ASN A 327 -2.53 -1.12 -5.68
CA ASN A 327 -4.00 -1.10 -5.77
C ASN A 327 -4.64 -2.50 -5.65
N GLY A 328 -4.18 -3.27 -4.65
CA GLY A 328 -4.69 -4.61 -4.42
C GLY A 328 -4.21 -5.65 -5.44
N ARG A 329 -3.27 -5.32 -6.33
CA ARG A 329 -2.63 -6.26 -7.27
C ARG A 329 -1.21 -6.58 -6.82
N ARG A 330 -0.91 -7.87 -6.67
CA ARG A 330 0.46 -8.31 -6.41
C ARG A 330 1.30 -8.18 -7.68
N VAL A 331 2.43 -7.48 -7.56
CA VAL A 331 3.41 -7.29 -8.62
C VAL A 331 4.81 -7.51 -8.06
N VAL A 332 5.76 -7.76 -8.95
CA VAL A 332 7.16 -7.93 -8.60
C VAL A 332 7.90 -6.66 -9.00
N ILE A 333 8.65 -6.10 -8.06
CA ILE A 333 9.65 -5.08 -8.32
C ILE A 333 11.02 -5.73 -8.38
N SER A 334 11.75 -5.47 -9.46
CA SER A 334 13.12 -5.91 -9.66
C SER A 334 14.07 -4.76 -9.38
N PHE A 335 15.15 -5.04 -8.66
CA PHE A 335 16.13 -4.04 -8.27
C PHE A 335 17.44 -4.23 -9.02
N GLY A 336 17.98 -3.11 -9.52
CA GLY A 336 19.30 -3.06 -10.14
C GLY A 336 20.43 -3.09 -9.13
N GLN A 337 21.58 -2.57 -9.54
CA GLN A 337 22.75 -2.41 -8.68
C GLN A 337 22.76 -1.03 -8.03
N VAL A 338 23.26 -0.97 -6.78
CA VAL A 338 23.41 0.30 -6.07
C VAL A 338 24.58 1.07 -6.66
N THR A 339 24.32 2.30 -7.09
CA THR A 339 25.34 3.22 -7.64
C THR A 339 25.60 4.34 -6.65
N LEU A 340 26.88 4.62 -6.36
CA LEU A 340 27.28 5.75 -5.53
C LEU A 340 27.58 6.96 -6.41
N ILE A 341 26.91 8.08 -6.12
CA ILE A 341 27.17 9.37 -6.74
C ILE A 341 27.65 10.31 -5.64
N LYS A 342 28.88 10.78 -5.79
CA LYS A 342 29.48 11.75 -4.86
C LYS A 342 29.18 13.15 -5.36
N PHE A 343 28.75 14.01 -4.44
CA PHE A 343 28.70 15.45 -4.67
C PHE A 343 30.00 16.08 -4.13
N GLU A 344 30.05 17.42 -4.05
CA GLU A 344 31.17 18.12 -3.39
C GLU A 344 31.11 17.90 -1.86
N GLU A 345 32.25 17.84 -1.18
CA GLU A 345 32.36 17.48 0.27
C GLU A 345 32.08 15.99 0.61
N ASP A 346 31.65 15.70 1.84
CA ASP A 346 31.33 14.37 2.37
C ASP A 346 29.85 13.97 2.14
N ASP A 347 29.17 14.63 1.20
CA ASP A 347 27.78 14.38 0.85
C ASP A 347 27.62 13.73 -0.54
N GLY A 348 26.41 13.27 -0.82
CA GLY A 348 26.13 12.52 -2.05
C GLY A 348 24.82 11.75 -1.99
N GLU A 349 24.66 10.86 -2.94
CA GLU A 349 23.51 9.97 -3.04
C GLU A 349 23.90 8.55 -3.44
N LEU A 350 23.13 7.60 -2.93
CA LEU A 350 23.06 6.24 -3.47
C LEU A 350 21.83 6.15 -4.37
N GLN A 351 21.99 5.64 -5.58
CA GLN A 351 20.87 5.36 -6.48
C GLN A 351 20.68 3.86 -6.62
N LEU A 352 19.44 3.41 -6.45
CA LEU A 352 19.03 2.04 -6.74
C LEU A 352 17.91 2.08 -7.79
N PRO A 353 18.24 1.80 -9.08
CA PRO A 353 17.24 1.68 -10.12
C PRO A 353 16.29 0.52 -9.84
N CYS A 354 15.02 0.71 -10.15
CA CYS A 354 14.01 -0.34 -10.03
C CYS A 354 13.24 -0.48 -11.34
N GLU A 355 12.73 -1.67 -11.59
CA GLU A 355 11.79 -1.93 -12.68
C GLU A 355 10.56 -2.63 -12.13
N ILE A 356 9.40 -2.18 -12.59
CA ILE A 356 8.12 -2.80 -12.25
C ILE A 356 7.25 -2.89 -13.48
N GLU A 357 6.75 -4.10 -13.74
CA GLU A 357 5.82 -4.37 -14.83
C GLU A 357 4.42 -4.51 -14.27
N LEU A 358 3.49 -3.72 -14.80
CA LEU A 358 2.10 -3.69 -14.41
C LEU A 358 1.24 -3.96 -15.65
N GLY A 359 0.46 -5.04 -15.56
CA GLY A 359 -0.64 -5.26 -16.51
C GLY A 359 -1.64 -4.13 -16.40
N VAL A 360 -1.82 -3.42 -17.52
CA VAL A 360 -2.83 -2.38 -17.65
C VAL A 360 -3.97 -2.93 -18.48
N TYR A 361 -5.17 -2.53 -18.08
CA TYR A 361 -6.39 -3.02 -18.65
C TYR A 361 -7.27 -1.81 -18.94
N ASN A 362 -7.68 -1.66 -20.20
CA ASN A 362 -8.80 -0.80 -20.54
C ASN A 362 -10.05 -1.55 -20.16
N GLU A 363 -10.90 -0.89 -19.40
CA GLU A 363 -12.21 -1.42 -19.08
C GLU A 363 -13.21 -0.30 -19.30
N TRP A 364 -13.93 -0.39 -20.42
CA TRP A 364 -15.39 -0.50 -20.54
C TRP A 364 -15.83 -0.18 -21.98
N GLU A 365 -16.34 -1.18 -22.68
CA GLU A 365 -17.59 -1.02 -23.45
C GLU A 365 -18.67 -1.62 -22.54
N THR A 366 -19.54 -0.80 -21.96
CA THR A 366 -20.78 -1.28 -21.37
C THR A 366 -21.86 -1.31 -22.45
N GLU A 367 -22.80 -2.24 -22.30
CA GLU A 367 -23.89 -2.62 -23.21
C GLU A 367 -23.54 -3.60 -24.35
N ILE A 368 -23.45 -4.88 -23.99
CA ILE A 368 -23.88 -5.92 -24.94
C ILE A 368 -25.15 -6.53 -24.38
N LYS A 369 -26.29 -5.92 -24.71
CA LYS A 369 -27.57 -6.64 -24.74
C LYS A 369 -27.44 -7.71 -25.81
N THR A 370 -27.20 -8.94 -25.36
CA THR A 370 -27.41 -10.19 -26.11
C THR A 370 -26.99 -10.15 -27.59
N ASN A 371 -25.70 -10.39 -27.88
CA ASN A 371 -25.26 -11.08 -29.11
C ASN A 371 -23.74 -11.32 -29.11
N LEU A 372 -23.25 -12.23 -28.28
CA LEU A 372 -21.86 -12.69 -28.41
C LEU A 372 -21.76 -14.21 -28.38
N ASN A 373 -21.53 -14.78 -29.56
CA ASN A 373 -20.78 -16.04 -29.73
C ASN A 373 -19.29 -15.78 -29.46
N TYR A 374 -18.92 -15.37 -28.24
CA TYR A 374 -17.51 -15.45 -27.83
C TYR A 374 -17.21 -16.90 -27.48
N GLN A 375 -16.22 -17.50 -28.16
CA GLN A 375 -15.58 -18.70 -27.63
C GLN A 375 -14.82 -18.29 -26.38
N ILE A 376 -15.44 -18.54 -25.22
CA ILE A 376 -14.79 -18.46 -23.92
C ILE A 376 -13.74 -19.57 -23.91
N ASN A 377 -12.46 -19.20 -24.02
CA ASN A 377 -11.42 -20.12 -23.63
C ASN A 377 -11.43 -20.14 -22.10
N SER A 378 -11.89 -21.24 -21.53
CA SER A 378 -11.61 -21.57 -20.13
C SER A 378 -10.10 -21.45 -19.91
N ILE A 379 -9.70 -20.71 -18.88
CA ILE A 379 -8.28 -20.60 -18.49
C ILE A 379 -7.76 -22.04 -18.30
N PRO A 380 -6.64 -22.43 -18.95
CA PRO A 380 -6.13 -23.79 -18.81
C PRO A 380 -5.90 -24.09 -17.33
N ALA A 381 -6.56 -25.13 -16.82
CA ALA A 381 -6.23 -25.69 -15.53
C ALA A 381 -4.78 -26.17 -15.61
N GLN A 382 -3.85 -25.45 -14.99
CA GLN A 382 -2.55 -26.03 -14.69
C GLN A 382 -2.79 -27.04 -13.57
N ASN A 383 -2.89 -28.31 -13.96
CA ASN A 383 -2.81 -29.41 -13.00
C ASN A 383 -1.45 -29.29 -12.28
N PRO A 384 -1.42 -29.18 -10.95
CA PRO A 384 -0.17 -29.32 -10.22
C PRO A 384 0.38 -30.73 -10.48
N ASN A 385 1.64 -30.81 -10.90
CA ASN A 385 2.42 -32.05 -10.90
C ASN A 385 2.94 -32.34 -9.49
#